data_AF-A0A1M7CMU0-F1
#
_entry.id   AF-A0A1M7CMU0-F1
#
_cell.length_a   1.000
_cell.length_b   1.000
_cell.length_c   1.000
_cell.angle_alpha   90.00
_cell.angle_beta   90.00
_cell.angle_gamma   90.00
#
_symmetry.space_group_name_H-M   'P 1'
#
loop_
_entity.id
_entity.type
_entity.pdbx_description
1 polymer ?
#
loop_
_entity_poly.entity_id
_entity_poly.type
_entity_poly.pdbx_seq_one_letter_code
_entity_poly.pdbx_strand_id
1 'polypeptide(L)'
;MNSRARQLQPAVEQARQRSEEALLKLATQQQLLAKAEHQLSELRRYRQEYATSGAGALSVAALLNRQTFIERIDQAIVQQTAEIVRQARQLEQVRDQWKRSHARESALDSVVAQHLEHERRAEDRHEQAEVDERMQHRRLR
;
A
#
# COMPACT_ATOMS: atom_id res chain seq x y z
N MET A 1 -9.48 25.26 27.68
CA MET A 1 -10.54 24.34 27.23
C MET A 1 -9.89 23.18 26.49
N ASN A 2 -10.06 21.94 26.98
CA ASN A 2 -9.59 20.75 26.27
C ASN A 2 -10.59 20.44 25.16
N SER A 3 -10.35 21.01 23.98
CA SER A 3 -11.12 20.70 22.77
C SER A 3 -11.08 19.20 22.50
N ARG A 4 -12.23 18.63 22.13
CA ARG A 4 -12.37 17.21 21.80
C ARG A 4 -11.52 16.84 20.58
N ALA A 5 -11.22 17.81 19.72
CA ALA A 5 -10.29 17.67 18.60
C ALA A 5 -8.84 17.44 19.05
N ARG A 6 -8.37 18.15 20.10
CA ARG A 6 -7.02 17.92 20.68
C ARG A 6 -6.87 16.55 21.33
N GLN A 7 -7.94 15.98 21.86
CA GLN A 7 -7.92 14.63 22.43
C GLN A 7 -7.85 13.53 21.36
N LEU A 8 -8.32 13.82 20.15
CA LEU A 8 -8.32 12.89 19.01
C LEU A 8 -7.04 12.98 18.16
N GLN A 9 -6.27 14.06 18.27
CA GLN A 9 -4.99 14.24 17.55
C GLN A 9 -4.02 13.05 17.69
N PRO A 10 -3.72 12.54 18.90
CA PRO A 10 -2.82 11.38 19.04
C PRO A 10 -3.34 10.12 18.34
N ALA A 11 -4.66 9.94 18.29
CA ALA A 11 -5.29 8.80 17.62
C ALA A 11 -5.22 8.91 16.09
N VAL A 12 -5.37 10.13 15.54
CA VAL A 12 -5.14 10.44 14.13
C VAL A 12 -3.68 10.13 13.75
N GLU A 13 -2.74 10.63 14.54
CA GLU A 13 -1.32 10.50 14.25
C GLU A 13 -0.87 9.04 14.29
N GLN A 14 -1.39 8.26 15.26
CA GLN A 14 -1.19 6.82 15.31
C GLN A 14 -1.83 6.10 14.10
N ALA A 15 -3.01 6.52 13.65
CA ALA A 15 -3.67 5.93 12.48
C ALA A 15 -2.87 6.21 11.19
N ARG A 16 -2.35 7.43 11.04
CA ARG A 16 -1.48 7.85 9.95
C ARG A 16 -0.18 7.04 9.92
N GLN A 17 0.52 6.90 11.05
CA GLN A 17 1.72 6.06 11.15
C GLN A 17 1.44 4.62 10.72
N ARG A 18 0.33 4.03 11.17
CA ARG A 18 -0.07 2.67 10.76
C ARG A 18 -0.42 2.56 9.27
N SER A 19 -0.97 3.62 8.68
CA SER A 19 -1.27 3.71 7.25
C SER A 19 0.02 3.76 6.43
N GLU A 20 0.97 4.60 6.84
CA GLU A 20 2.30 4.73 6.23
C GLU A 20 3.11 3.42 6.33
N GLU A 21 3.14 2.78 7.50
CA GLU A 21 3.76 1.46 7.66
C GLU A 21 3.12 0.38 6.75
N ALA A 22 1.80 0.39 6.63
CA ALA A 22 1.08 -0.54 5.76
C ALA A 22 1.38 -0.25 4.27
N LEU A 23 1.56 1.02 3.90
CA LEU A 23 1.94 1.43 2.55
C LEU A 23 3.36 0.97 2.20
N LEU A 24 4.32 1.10 3.14
CA LEU A 24 5.67 0.58 2.95
C LEU A 24 5.68 -0.93 2.73
N LYS A 25 4.92 -1.68 3.55
CA LYS A 25 4.76 -3.13 3.39
C LYS A 25 4.15 -3.48 2.03
N LEU A 26 3.16 -2.72 1.58
CA LEU A 26 2.53 -2.91 0.27
C LEU A 26 3.55 -2.71 -0.86
N ALA A 27 4.34 -1.63 -0.81
CA ALA A 27 5.37 -1.33 -1.79
C ALA A 27 6.45 -2.43 -1.84
N THR A 28 6.94 -2.88 -0.68
CA THR A 28 7.90 -4.00 -0.61
C THR A 28 7.32 -5.27 -1.23
N GLN A 29 6.07 -5.60 -0.93
CA GLN A 29 5.42 -6.80 -1.46
C GLN A 29 5.22 -6.73 -2.98
N GLN A 30 4.88 -5.55 -3.52
CA GLN A 30 4.81 -5.32 -4.96
C GLN A 30 6.17 -5.51 -5.64
N GLN A 31 7.24 -5.00 -5.04
CA GLN A 31 8.60 -5.19 -5.56
C GLN A 31 9.03 -6.66 -5.57
N LEU A 32 8.68 -7.42 -4.52
CA LEU A 32 8.95 -8.85 -4.46
C LEU A 32 8.22 -9.62 -5.57
N LEU A 33 6.94 -9.30 -5.80
CA LEU A 33 6.16 -9.90 -6.89
C LEU A 33 6.77 -9.57 -8.26
N ALA A 34 7.07 -8.30 -8.52
CA ALA A 34 7.66 -7.87 -9.79
C ALA A 34 9.02 -8.53 -10.06
N LYS A 35 9.86 -8.68 -9.03
CA LYS A 35 11.13 -9.40 -9.12
C LYS A 35 10.90 -10.88 -9.46
N ALA A 36 9.91 -11.51 -8.83
CA ALA A 36 9.59 -12.90 -9.09
C ALA A 36 9.06 -13.12 -10.52
N GLU A 37 8.22 -12.22 -11.03
CA GLU A 37 7.74 -12.22 -12.41
C GLU A 37 8.87 -12.01 -13.42
N HIS A 38 9.81 -11.11 -13.13
CA HIS A 38 10.98 -10.90 -13.97
C HIS A 38 11.88 -12.14 -14.02
N GLN A 39 12.13 -12.80 -12.89
CA GLN A 39 12.87 -14.07 -12.88
C GLN A 39 12.17 -15.16 -13.71
N LEU A 40 10.84 -15.23 -13.68
CA LEU A 40 10.09 -16.15 -14.53
C LEU A 40 10.24 -15.82 -16.02
N SER A 41 10.24 -14.55 -16.41
CA SER A 41 10.45 -14.15 -17.81
C SER A 41 11.84 -14.55 -18.30
N GLU A 42 12.87 -14.34 -17.47
CA GLU A 42 14.24 -14.73 -17.79
C GLU A 42 14.36 -16.25 -17.93
N LEU A 43 13.77 -17.05 -17.02
CA LEU A 43 13.77 -18.52 -17.12
C LEU A 43 13.10 -19.00 -18.41
N ARG A 44 11.97 -18.40 -18.79
CA ARG A 44 11.26 -18.73 -20.05
C ARG A 44 12.07 -18.35 -21.27
N ARG A 45 12.74 -17.19 -21.25
CA ARG A 45 13.64 -16.74 -22.30
C ARG A 45 14.81 -17.70 -22.47
N TYR A 46 15.50 -18.06 -21.38
CA TYR A 46 16.59 -19.02 -21.40
C TYR A 46 16.13 -20.36 -21.97
N ARG A 47 14.97 -20.87 -21.54
CA ARG A 47 14.40 -22.10 -22.09
C ARG A 47 14.23 -22.04 -23.61
N GLN A 48 13.71 -20.93 -24.12
CA GLN A 48 13.47 -20.75 -25.55
C GLN A 48 14.78 -20.64 -26.34
N GLU A 49 15.75 -19.84 -25.87
CA GLU A 49 17.07 -19.71 -26.49
C GLU A 49 17.81 -21.07 -26.53
N TYR A 50 17.71 -21.85 -25.45
CA TYR A 50 18.25 -23.21 -25.37
C TYR A 50 17.39 -24.25 -26.09
N ALA A 51 16.20 -23.94 -26.59
CA ALA A 51 15.46 -24.83 -27.48
C ALA A 51 15.90 -24.60 -28.95
N THR A 52 16.08 -23.34 -29.36
CA THR A 52 16.41 -22.97 -30.75
C THR A 52 17.87 -23.20 -31.14
N SER A 53 18.83 -23.14 -30.20
CA SER A 53 20.27 -23.16 -30.50
C SER A 53 20.85 -24.57 -30.78
N GLY A 54 20.10 -25.49 -31.40
CA GLY A 54 20.36 -26.94 -31.30
C GLY A 54 20.36 -27.79 -32.57
N ALA A 55 20.59 -27.22 -33.76
CA ALA A 55 20.57 -27.98 -35.03
C ALA A 55 21.95 -28.26 -35.66
N GLY A 56 23.05 -28.03 -34.94
CA GLY A 56 24.41 -28.39 -35.39
C GLY A 56 24.84 -29.76 -34.86
N ALA A 57 25.82 -30.40 -35.51
CA ALA A 57 26.34 -31.74 -35.18
C ALA A 57 26.89 -31.82 -33.73
N LEU A 58 26.02 -32.09 -32.78
CA LEU A 58 26.32 -32.29 -31.36
C LEU A 58 26.46 -33.78 -31.07
N SER A 59 27.39 -34.15 -30.19
CA SER A 59 27.52 -35.52 -29.70
C SER A 59 26.29 -35.92 -28.86
N VAL A 60 26.00 -37.22 -28.79
CA VAL A 60 24.89 -37.77 -27.99
C VAL A 60 24.99 -37.33 -26.52
N ALA A 61 26.20 -37.25 -25.96
CA ALA A 61 26.43 -36.75 -24.60
C ALA A 61 26.05 -35.27 -24.44
N ALA A 62 26.33 -34.43 -25.44
CA ALA A 62 25.92 -33.02 -25.42
C ALA A 62 24.39 -32.85 -25.52
N LEU A 63 23.71 -33.73 -26.26
CA LEU A 63 22.25 -33.77 -26.33
C LEU A 63 21.61 -34.17 -24.98
N LEU A 64 22.14 -35.20 -24.32
CA LEU A 64 21.64 -35.63 -23.00
C LEU A 64 21.85 -34.56 -21.92
N ASN A 65 23.00 -33.90 -21.92
CA ASN A 65 23.27 -32.78 -21.01
C ASN A 65 22.30 -31.60 -21.25
N ARG A 66 21.99 -31.30 -22.52
CA ARG A 66 21.00 -30.28 -22.88
C ARG A 66 19.60 -30.63 -22.39
N GLN A 67 19.16 -31.87 -22.60
CA GLN A 67 17.85 -32.34 -22.15
C GLN A 67 17.70 -32.18 -20.62
N THR A 68 18.72 -32.62 -19.88
CA THR A 68 18.75 -32.52 -18.40
C THR A 68 18.71 -31.05 -17.94
N PHE A 69 19.39 -30.15 -18.66
CA PHE A 69 19.37 -28.73 -18.36
C PHE A 69 18.00 -28.09 -18.60
N ILE A 70 17.33 -28.43 -19.70
CA ILE A 70 15.96 -27.97 -19.99
C ILE A 70 14.99 -28.47 -18.91
N GLU A 71 15.10 -29.73 -18.49
CA GLU A 71 14.26 -30.28 -17.42
C GLU A 71 14.45 -29.52 -16.10
N ARG A 72 15.67 -29.13 -15.76
CA ARG A 72 15.95 -28.29 -14.58
C ARG A 72 15.34 -26.89 -14.69
N ILE A 73 15.40 -26.27 -15.87
CA ILE A 73 14.73 -24.98 -16.11
C ILE A 73 13.21 -25.14 -15.98
N ASP A 74 12.64 -26.21 -16.51
CA ASP A 74 11.19 -26.48 -16.41
C ASP A 74 10.75 -26.66 -14.96
N GLN A 75 11.53 -27.37 -14.15
CA GLN A 75 11.31 -27.46 -12.70
C GLN A 75 11.40 -26.09 -12.02
N ALA A 76 12.42 -25.29 -12.35
CA ALA A 76 12.57 -23.94 -11.82
C ALA A 76 11.40 -23.02 -12.20
N ILE A 77 10.88 -23.12 -13.43
CA ILE A 77 9.71 -22.38 -13.91
C ILE A 77 8.47 -22.74 -13.09
N VAL A 78 8.25 -24.03 -12.80
CA VAL A 78 7.13 -24.49 -11.98
C VAL A 78 7.23 -23.93 -10.57
N GLN A 79 8.41 -24.00 -9.95
CA GLN A 79 8.65 -23.45 -8.61
C GLN A 79 8.45 -21.93 -8.57
N GLN A 80 9.00 -21.21 -9.56
CA GLN A 80 8.87 -19.76 -9.67
C GLN A 80 7.41 -19.33 -9.91
N THR A 81 6.65 -20.09 -10.68
CA THR A 81 5.22 -19.83 -10.90
C THR A 81 4.43 -20.00 -9.61
N ALA A 82 4.72 -21.06 -8.83
CA ALA A 82 4.09 -21.25 -7.52
C ALA A 82 4.46 -20.13 -6.54
N GLU A 83 5.71 -19.66 -6.58
CA GLU A 83 6.18 -18.51 -5.81
C GLU A 83 5.41 -17.23 -6.14
N ILE A 84 5.24 -16.91 -7.43
CA ILE A 84 4.46 -15.76 -7.89
C ILE A 84 3.02 -15.82 -7.36
N VAL A 85 2.36 -16.99 -7.44
CA VAL A 85 1.01 -17.16 -6.91
C VAL A 85 0.97 -16.89 -5.40
N ARG A 86 1.98 -17.34 -4.64
CA ARG A 86 2.10 -17.06 -3.21
C ARG A 86 2.28 -15.57 -2.94
N GLN A 87 3.20 -14.92 -3.66
CA GLN A 87 3.48 -13.48 -3.52
C GLN A 87 2.26 -12.63 -3.90
N ALA A 88 1.50 -13.02 -4.90
CA ALA A 88 0.27 -12.35 -5.31
C ALA A 88 -0.82 -12.44 -4.23
N ARG A 89 -1.01 -13.63 -3.62
CA ARG A 89 -1.95 -13.78 -2.49
C ARG A 89 -1.55 -12.93 -1.28
N GLN A 90 -0.25 -12.90 -0.96
CA GLN A 90 0.28 -12.05 0.10
C GLN A 90 0.09 -10.56 -0.21
N LEU A 91 0.27 -10.16 -1.47
CA LEU A 91 0.02 -8.80 -1.92
C LEU A 91 -1.44 -8.38 -1.70
N GLU A 92 -2.39 -9.26 -2.01
CA GLU A 92 -3.81 -8.97 -1.76
C GLU A 92 -4.10 -8.77 -0.27
N GLN A 93 -3.54 -9.62 0.60
CA GLN A 93 -3.70 -9.49 2.05
C GLN A 93 -3.13 -8.16 2.59
N VAL A 94 -1.92 -7.79 2.16
CA VAL A 94 -1.28 -6.54 2.58
C VAL A 94 -2.03 -5.33 2.02
N ARG A 95 -2.54 -5.42 0.78
CA ARG A 95 -3.38 -4.38 0.16
C ARG A 95 -4.66 -4.16 0.95
N ASP A 96 -5.33 -5.22 1.38
CA ASP A 96 -6.55 -5.09 2.16
C ASP A 96 -6.28 -4.53 3.57
N GLN A 97 -5.15 -4.90 4.18
CA GLN A 97 -4.71 -4.29 5.43
C GLN A 97 -4.44 -2.78 5.26
N TRP A 98 -3.75 -2.38 4.19
CA TRP A 98 -3.52 -0.96 3.88
C TRP A 98 -4.84 -0.20 3.69
N LYS A 99 -5.78 -0.75 2.90
CA LYS A 99 -7.10 -0.14 2.70
C LYS A 99 -7.85 0.09 4.03
N ARG A 100 -7.81 -0.88 4.94
CA ARG A 100 -8.44 -0.76 6.27
C ARG A 100 -7.77 0.31 7.13
N SER A 101 -6.44 0.36 7.14
CA SER A 101 -5.67 1.37 7.87
C SER A 101 -5.96 2.77 7.33
N HIS A 102 -5.95 2.92 6.00
CA HIS A 102 -6.18 4.19 5.34
C HIS A 102 -7.63 4.68 5.52
N ALA A 103 -8.62 3.78 5.42
CA ALA A 103 -10.01 4.14 5.69
C ALA A 103 -10.21 4.64 7.13
N ARG A 104 -9.51 4.04 8.11
CA ARG A 104 -9.54 4.47 9.51
C ARG A 104 -8.89 5.83 9.72
N GLU A 105 -7.75 6.06 9.08
CA GLU A 105 -7.07 7.38 9.04
C GLU A 105 -8.02 8.46 8.49
N SER A 106 -8.57 8.27 7.28
CA SER A 106 -9.47 9.23 6.65
C SER A 106 -10.75 9.51 7.47
N ALA A 107 -11.28 8.48 8.13
CA ALA A 107 -12.44 8.65 9.01
C ALA A 107 -12.10 9.51 10.25
N LEU A 108 -10.95 9.28 10.88
CA LEU A 108 -10.52 10.07 12.03
C LEU A 108 -10.19 11.51 11.64
N ASP A 109 -9.52 11.72 10.50
CA ASP A 109 -9.28 13.06 9.94
C ASP A 109 -10.58 13.82 9.70
N SER A 110 -11.58 13.16 9.11
CA SER A 110 -12.89 13.75 8.86
C SER A 110 -13.60 14.17 10.16
N VAL A 111 -13.53 13.34 11.20
CA VAL A 111 -14.12 13.63 12.51
C VAL A 111 -13.43 14.81 13.18
N VAL A 112 -12.10 14.87 13.13
CA VAL A 112 -11.33 15.99 13.68
C VAL A 112 -11.64 17.29 12.94
N ALA A 113 -11.70 17.25 11.60
CA ALA A 113 -12.05 18.41 10.79
C ALA A 113 -13.45 18.95 11.11
N GLN A 114 -14.43 18.06 11.28
CA GLN A 114 -15.79 18.45 11.69
C GLN A 114 -15.79 19.11 13.06
N HIS A 115 -15.09 18.54 14.06
CA HIS A 115 -15.03 19.12 15.40
C HIS A 115 -14.41 20.51 15.40
N LEU A 116 -13.32 20.72 14.64
CA LEU A 116 -12.68 22.03 14.51
C LEU A 116 -13.61 23.07 13.88
N GLU A 117 -14.36 22.69 12.84
CA GLU A 117 -15.34 23.59 12.21
C GLU A 117 -16.51 23.92 13.16
N HIS A 118 -16.96 22.96 13.96
CA HIS A 118 -18.00 23.18 14.96
C HIS A 118 -17.54 24.13 16.08
N GLU A 119 -16.29 24.00 16.54
CA GLU A 119 -15.70 24.89 17.54
C GLU A 119 -15.53 26.31 16.99
N ARG A 120 -14.99 26.47 15.78
CA ARG A 120 -14.87 27.79 15.13
C ARG A 120 -16.22 28.49 15.00
N ARG A 121 -17.25 27.78 14.52
CA ARG A 121 -18.60 28.33 14.40
C ARG A 121 -19.22 28.69 15.76
N ALA A 122 -18.85 28.00 16.84
CA ALA A 122 -19.34 28.31 18.17
C ALA A 122 -18.67 29.57 18.72
N GLU A 123 -17.35 29.71 18.51
CA GLU A 123 -16.59 30.91 18.85
C GLU A 123 -17.11 32.13 18.07
N ASP A 124 -17.28 32.04 16.74
CA ASP A 124 -17.81 33.12 15.90
C ASP A 124 -19.20 33.61 16.40
N ARG A 125 -20.08 32.68 16.78
CA ARG A 125 -21.40 33.01 17.34
C ARG A 125 -21.30 33.69 18.71
N HIS A 126 -20.35 33.27 19.53
CA HIS A 126 -20.15 33.86 20.86
C HIS A 126 -19.60 35.27 20.74
N GLU A 127 -18.61 35.50 19.87
CA GLU A 127 -18.06 36.83 19.59
C GLU A 127 -19.13 37.79 19.05
N GLN A 128 -19.95 37.33 18.10
CA GLN A 128 -21.06 38.13 17.58
C GLN A 128 -22.07 38.52 18.68
N ALA A 129 -22.41 37.57 19.56
CA ALA A 129 -23.32 37.83 20.68
C ALA A 129 -22.75 38.87 21.68
N GLU A 130 -21.45 38.78 22.00
CA GLU A 130 -20.80 39.78 22.86
C GLU A 130 -20.77 41.17 22.23
N VAL A 131 -20.54 41.27 20.92
CA VAL A 131 -20.57 42.55 20.20
C VAL A 131 -21.98 43.14 20.23
N ASP A 132 -23.01 42.35 19.96
CA ASP A 132 -24.40 42.81 19.96
C ASP A 132 -24.83 43.30 21.35
N GLU A 133 -24.46 42.60 22.42
CA GLU A 133 -24.76 42.98 23.81
C GLU A 133 -24.09 44.31 24.19
N ARG A 134 -22.81 44.49 23.84
CA ARG A 134 -22.09 45.76 24.05
C ARG A 134 -22.72 46.91 23.27
N MET A 135 -23.19 46.66 22.05
CA MET A 135 -23.85 47.66 21.21
C MET A 135 -25.23 48.07 21.76
N GLN A 136 -25.99 47.12 22.33
CA GLN A 136 -27.26 47.40 23.00
C GLN A 136 -27.06 48.25 24.27
N HIS A 137 -26.07 47.92 25.11
CA HIS A 137 -25.75 48.71 26.31
C HIS A 137 -25.25 50.12 25.99
N ARG A 138 -24.57 50.32 24.85
CA ARG A 138 -24.12 51.64 24.41
C ARG A 138 -25.24 52.53 23.87
N ARG A 139 -26.33 51.95 23.37
CA ARG A 139 -27.52 52.68 22.86
C ARG A 139 -28.50 53.09 23.96
N LEU A 140 -28.44 52.47 25.13
CA LEU A 140 -29.30 52.74 26.28
C LEU A 140 -28.73 53.79 27.25
N ARG A 141 -27.62 54.44 26.89
CA ARG A 141 -27.00 55.55 27.63
C ARG A 141 -27.12 56.86 26.86
#